data_AF-D2Z7C3-F1
#
_entry.id   AF-D2Z7C3-F1
#
_cell.length_a   1.000
_cell.length_b   1.000
_cell.length_c   1.000
_cell.angle_alpha   90.00
_cell.angle_beta   90.00
_cell.angle_gamma   90.00
#
_symmetry.space_group_name_H-M   'P 1'
#
loop_
_entity.id
_entity.type
_entity.pdbx_description
1 polymer ?
#
loop_
_entity_poly.entity_id
_entity_poly.type
_entity_poly.pdbx_seq_one_letter_code
_entity_poly.pdbx_strand_id
1 'polypeptide(L)' 'MARILEGFEERYGGITVRKINLMENMDYAKKYGVRVVPTLIFLSPEEELLLKHEGIMNSEQLKDSWKELGYELEDLK' A
#
# COMPACT_ATOMS: atom_id res chain seq x y z
N MET A 1 11.93 1.70 0.14
CA MET A 1 10.51 1.40 -0.14
C MET A 1 10.02 1.99 -1.46
N ALA A 2 10.23 3.27 -1.75
CA ALA A 2 9.67 3.92 -2.94
C ALA A 2 9.86 3.15 -4.27
N ARG A 3 11.04 2.58 -4.52
CA ARG A 3 11.33 1.76 -5.71
C ARG A 3 10.58 0.42 -5.77
N ILE A 4 10.31 -0.18 -4.60
CA ILE A 4 9.58 -1.46 -4.50
C ILE A 4 8.14 -1.25 -4.98
N LEU A 5 7.52 -0.13 -4.56
CA LEU A 5 6.14 0.18 -4.91
C LEU A 5 5.97 0.59 -6.38
N GLU A 6 6.93 1.33 -6.94
CA GLU A 6 6.95 1.65 -8.38
C GLU A 6 7.00 0.38 -9.24
N GLY A 7 7.96 -0.51 -8.97
CA GLY A 7 8.05 -1.77 -9.70
C GLY A 7 6.88 -2.73 -9.45
N PHE A 8 6.13 -2.52 -8.36
CA PHE A 8 4.93 -3.31 -8.04
C PHE A 8 3.73 -2.86 -8.88
N GLU A 9 3.49 -1.55 -8.98
CA GLU A 9 2.43 -0.97 -9.83
C GLU A 9 2.69 -1.23 -11.33
N GLU A 10 3.95 -1.19 -11.77
CA GLU A 10 4.30 -1.54 -13.16
C GLU A 10 4.10 -3.03 -13.48
N ARG A 11 4.17 -3.89 -12.47
CA ARG A 11 4.07 -5.34 -12.64
C ARG A 11 2.64 -5.84 -12.50
N TYR A 12 1.87 -5.26 -11.60
CA TYR A 12 0.54 -5.76 -11.26
C TYR A 12 -0.55 -4.77 -11.64
N GLY A 13 -1.55 -5.26 -12.37
CA GLY A 13 -2.75 -4.51 -12.72
C GLY A 13 -3.76 -4.48 -11.57
N GLY A 14 -4.75 -3.58 -11.69
CA GLY A 14 -5.86 -3.49 -10.74
C GLY A 14 -5.53 -2.84 -9.39
N ILE A 15 -4.31 -2.28 -9.25
CA ILE A 15 -3.88 -1.54 -8.07
C ILE A 15 -3.43 -0.13 -8.43
N THR A 16 -3.54 0.78 -7.46
CA THR A 16 -2.99 2.13 -7.57
C THR A 16 -2.15 2.42 -6.34
N VAL A 17 -0.92 2.85 -6.55
CA VAL A 17 0.01 3.17 -5.48
C VAL A 17 0.06 4.68 -5.28
N ARG A 18 -0.27 5.15 -4.07
CA ARG A 18 -0.16 6.56 -3.70
C ARG A 18 0.92 6.75 -2.64
N LYS A 19 1.98 7.48 -2.99
CA LYS A 19 3.03 7.90 -2.04
C LYS A 19 2.66 9.23 -1.43
N ILE A 20 2.52 9.28 -0.11
CA ILE A 20 2.10 10.47 0.61
C ILE A 20 3.23 10.94 1.52
N ASN A 21 3.66 12.20 1.35
CA ASN A 21 4.54 12.86 2.30
C ASN A 21 3.74 13.35 3.50
N LEU A 22 3.91 12.70 4.66
CA LEU A 22 3.17 13.05 5.87
C LEU A 22 3.56 14.41 6.47
N MET A 23 4.74 14.95 6.16
CA MET A 23 5.11 16.29 6.62
C MET A 23 4.24 17.36 5.95
N GLU A 24 3.81 17.12 4.72
CA GLU A 24 2.94 18.01 3.95
C GLU A 24 1.45 17.68 4.14
N ASN A 25 1.14 16.42 4.49
CA ASN A 25 -0.23 15.88 4.57
C ASN A 25 -0.47 15.24 5.95
N MET A 26 -0.30 16.02 7.02
CA MET A 26 -0.40 15.53 8.40
C MET A 26 -1.79 15.00 8.76
N ASP A 27 -2.82 15.42 8.04
CA ASP A 27 -4.20 14.93 8.16
C ASP A 27 -4.30 13.43 7.88
N TYR A 28 -3.50 12.89 6.95
CA TYR A 28 -3.45 11.44 6.66
C TYR A 28 -2.88 10.65 7.84
N ALA A 29 -1.90 11.22 8.56
CA ALA A 29 -1.36 10.59 9.77
C ALA A 29 -2.45 10.44 10.84
N LYS A 30 -3.31 11.46 10.98
CA LYS A 30 -4.46 11.40 11.89
C LYS A 30 -5.55 10.45 11.39
N LYS A 31 -5.91 10.53 10.10
CA LYS A 31 -6.98 9.72 9.47
C LYS A 31 -6.71 8.22 9.62
N TYR A 32 -5.47 7.79 9.36
CA TYR A 32 -5.09 6.37 9.38
C TYR A 32 -4.32 5.95 10.65
N GLY A 33 -4.15 6.88 11.60
CA GLY A 33 -3.44 6.64 12.87
C GLY A 33 -2.00 6.18 12.65
N VAL A 34 -1.28 6.84 11.73
CA VAL A 34 0.12 6.55 11.43
C VAL A 34 1.02 7.17 12.50
N ARG A 35 1.81 6.34 13.18
CA ARG A 35 2.74 6.75 14.23
C ARG A 35 4.21 6.55 13.85
N VAL A 36 4.47 5.72 12.85
CA VAL A 36 5.80 5.33 12.39
C VAL A 36 5.85 5.47 10.86
N VAL A 37 7.00 5.90 10.34
CA VAL A 37 7.26 5.97 8.89
C VAL A 37 8.41 5.01 8.55
N PRO A 38 8.30 4.20 7.49
CA PRO A 38 7.17 4.07 6.57
C PRO A 38 5.99 3.26 7.17
N THR A 39 4.77 3.59 6.76
CA THR A 39 3.56 2.79 7.01
C THR A 39 2.83 2.60 5.69
N LEU A 40 2.40 1.37 5.43
CA LEU A 40 1.61 0.98 4.27
C LEU A 40 0.14 0.88 4.70
N ILE A 41 -0.72 1.49 3.89
CA ILE A 41 -2.17 1.50 4.07
C ILE A 41 -2.78 0.84 2.84
N PHE A 42 -3.52 -0.24 3.07
CA PHE A 42 -4.25 -0.97 2.04
C PHE A 42 -5.70 -0.52 2.11
N LEU A 43 -6.22 -0.07 0.98
CA LEU A 43 -7.58 0.43 0.85
C LEU A 43 -8.36 -0.45 -0.15
N SER A 44 -9.67 -0.58 0.07
CA SER A 44 -10.59 -1.15 -0.92
C SER A 44 -10.82 -0.16 -2.07
N PRO A 45 -11.46 -0.59 -3.17
CA PRO A 45 -11.91 0.30 -4.24
C PRO A 45 -12.83 1.45 -3.76
N GLU A 46 -13.53 1.23 -2.64
CA GLU A 46 -14.42 2.19 -1.97
C GLU A 46 -13.69 3.06 -0.93
N GLU A 47 -12.35 3.03 -0.90
CA GLU A 47 -11.48 3.71 0.05
C GLU A 47 -11.62 3.26 1.53
N GLU A 48 -12.14 2.06 1.77
CA GLU A 48 -12.22 1.49 3.12
C GLU A 48 -10.85 0.94 3.56
N LEU A 49 -10.49 1.15 4.83
CA LEU A 49 -9.22 0.65 5.37
C LEU A 49 -9.28 -0.87 5.56
N LEU A 50 -8.51 -1.61 4.75
CA LEU A 50 -8.42 -3.06 4.81
C LEU A 50 -7.32 -3.51 5.77
N LEU A 51 -6.12 -2.95 5.61
CA LEU A 51 -4.94 -3.33 6.37
C LEU A 51 -4.04 -2.12 6.59
N LYS A 52 -3.40 -2.08 7.76
CA LYS A 52 -2.30 -1.17 8.07
C LYS A 52 -1.07 -1.98 8.46
N HIS A 53 0.03 -1.75 7.78
CA HIS A 53 1.32 -2.37 8.08
C HIS A 53 2.37 -1.30 8.37
N GLU A 54 2.94 -1.33 9.57
CA GLU A 54 4.04 -0.44 9.95
C GLU A 54 5.38 -1.09 9.59
N GLY A 55 6.22 -0.36 8.85
CA GLY A 55 7.53 -0.85 8.41
C GLY A 55 7.63 -1.12 6.90
N ILE A 56 8.57 -1.99 6.55
CA ILE A 56 8.96 -2.26 5.16
C ILE A 56 8.50 -3.67 4.77
N MET A 57 7.75 -3.77 3.67
CA MET A 57 7.46 -5.02 2.96
C MET A 57 8.25 -5.12 1.65
N ASN A 58 8.67 -6.33 1.29
CA ASN A 58 9.14 -6.62 -0.05
C ASN A 58 7.95 -6.89 -1.01
N SER A 59 8.21 -7.03 -2.32
CA SER A 59 7.16 -7.21 -3.33
C SER A 59 6.35 -8.51 -3.15
N GLU A 60 6.95 -9.58 -2.64
CA GLU A 60 6.27 -10.85 -2.39
C GLU A 60 5.30 -10.72 -1.21
N GLN A 61 5.76 -10.13 -0.11
CA GLN A 61 4.91 -9.82 1.05
C GLN A 61 3.75 -8.89 0.71
N LEU A 62 3.96 -7.91 -0.17
CA LEU A 62 2.89 -7.04 -0.67
C LEU A 62 1.83 -7.84 -1.43
N LYS A 63 2.27 -8.72 -2.33
CA LYS A 63 1.37 -9.59 -3.11
C LYS A 63 0.58 -10.53 -2.21
N ASP A 64 1.26 -11.18 -1.26
CA ASP A 64 0.64 -12.10 -0.32
C ASP A 64 -0.39 -11.37 0.56
N SER A 65 -0.08 -10.14 0.99
CA SER A 65 -1.04 -9.32 1.75
C SER A 65 -2.33 -9.06 0.97
N TRP A 66 -2.24 -8.73 -0.32
CA TRP A 66 -3.43 -8.55 -1.16
C TRP A 66 -4.22 -9.85 -1.33
N LYS A 67 -3.52 -10.97 -1.52
CA LYS A 67 -4.14 -12.29 -1.63
C LYS A 67 -4.86 -12.71 -0.35
N GLU A 68 -4.27 -12.46 0.82
CA GLU A 68 -4.90 -12.71 2.13
C GLU A 68 -6.15 -11.86 2.35
N LEU A 69 -6.18 -10.64 1.78
CA LEU A 69 -7.35 -9.77 1.77
C LEU A 69 -8.42 -10.18 0.74
N GLY A 70 -8.17 -11.22 -0.05
CA GLY A 70 -9.08 -11.71 -1.09
C GLY A 70 -8.98 -10.99 -2.44
N TYR A 71 -7.94 -10.18 -2.65
CA TYR A 71 -7.68 -9.49 -3.90
C TYR A 71 -6.58 -10.19 -4.68
N GLU A 72 -6.93 -10.79 -5.81
CA GLU A 72 -5.95 -11.37 -6.73
C GLU A 72 -5.47 -10.30 -7.71
N LEU A 73 -4.16 -10.06 -7.68
CA LEU A 73 -3.53 -9.12 -8.59
C LEU A 73 -3.16 -9.80 -9.92
N GLU A 74 -3.54 -9.16 -11.02
CA GLU A 74 -3.18 -9.62 -12.36
C GLU A 74 -1.71 -9.26 -12.66
N ASP A 75 -0.87 -10.25 -12.97
CA ASP A 75 0.51 -10.00 -13.41
C ASP A 75 0.46 -9.54 -14.88
N LEU A 76 0.93 -8.32 -15.14
CA LEU A 76 0.91 -7.69 -16.46
C LEU A 76 2.14 -8.07 -17.31
N LYS A 77 3.00 -8.95 -16.81
CA LYS A 77 4.25 -9.38 -17.46
C LYS A 77 4.19 -10.80 -18.00
#